data_AF-A0A838HX59-F1
#
_entry.id   AF-A0A838HX59-F1
#
_cell.length_a   1.000
_cell.length_b   1.000
_cell.length_c   1.000
_cell.angle_alpha   90.00
_cell.angle_beta   90.00
_cell.angle_gamma   90.00
#
_symmetry.space_group_name_H-M   'P 1'
#
loop_
_entity.id
_entity.type
_entity.pdbx_description
1 polymer ?
#
loop_
_entity_poly.entity_id
_entity_poly.type
_entity_poly.pdbx_seq_one_letter_code
_entity_poly.pdbx_strand_id
1 'polypeptide(L)' 'ELLRRHTGRVALLHAKDMAGDADRNDAPVGAGVLPWDDLLAAGDAAGVRWYIVEQDNPKDVFDDVQRSLRHLQQWSDPTP' A
#
# COMPACT_ATOMS: atom_id res chain seq x y z
N GLU A 1 -5.30 -11.24 -7.80
CA GLU A 1 -6.04 -11.64 -9.03
C GLU A 1 -6.20 -10.49 -10.02
N LEU A 2 -6.81 -9.36 -9.64
CA LEU A 2 -7.06 -8.24 -10.54
C LEU A 2 -5.80 -7.72 -11.26
N LEU A 3 -4.68 -7.54 -10.53
CA LEU A 3 -3.41 -7.10 -11.10
C LEU A 3 -2.89 -8.05 -12.22
N ARG A 4 -3.00 -9.37 -12.01
CA ARG A 4 -2.64 -10.37 -13.03
C ARG A 4 -3.55 -10.31 -14.25
N ARG A 5 -4.85 -10.17 -14.03
CA ARG A 5 -5.83 -10.07 -15.13
C ARG A 5 -5.64 -8.82 -15.99
N HIS A 6 -5.09 -7.75 -15.40
CA HIS A 6 -4.91 -6.45 -16.04
C HIS A 6 -3.42 -6.09 -16.24
N THR A 7 -2.54 -7.08 -16.36
CA THR A 7 -1.12 -6.88 -16.66
C THR A 7 -0.91 -5.97 -17.86
N GLY A 8 0.00 -4.99 -17.72
CA GLY A 8 0.30 -3.97 -18.72
C GLY A 8 -0.75 -2.86 -18.85
N ARG A 9 -1.82 -2.88 -18.04
CA ARG A 9 -2.91 -1.86 -18.09
C ARG A 9 -3.05 -1.03 -16.83
N VAL A 10 -2.38 -1.40 -15.73
CA VAL A 10 -2.44 -0.68 -14.45
C VAL A 10 -1.09 -0.03 -14.19
N ALA A 11 -0.92 1.23 -14.61
CA ALA A 11 0.33 1.95 -14.41
C ALA A 11 0.44 2.62 -13.03
N LEU A 12 -0.69 2.91 -12.39
CA LEU A 12 -0.80 3.60 -11.10
C LEU A 12 -1.64 2.74 -10.16
N LEU A 13 -1.22 2.64 -8.89
CA LEU A 13 -1.96 1.95 -7.83
C LEU A 13 -2.11 2.89 -6.64
N HIS A 14 -3.34 3.09 -6.17
CA HIS A 14 -3.58 3.80 -4.92
C HIS A 14 -3.39 2.82 -3.77
N ALA A 15 -2.38 3.08 -2.95
CA ALA A 15 -2.01 2.26 -1.83
C ALA A 15 -2.75 2.74 -0.58
N LYS A 16 -3.78 1.97 -0.21
CA LYS A 16 -4.61 2.20 0.99
C LYS A 16 -4.55 0.95 1.84
N ASP A 17 -4.49 1.11 3.15
CA ASP A 17 -4.50 0.00 4.09
C ASP A 17 -5.62 0.15 5.10
N MET A 18 -5.87 -0.90 5.84
CA MET A 18 -7.08 -1.09 6.61
C MET A 18 -6.76 -1.81 7.90
N ALA A 19 -7.34 -1.34 9.01
CA ALA A 19 -7.25 -2.00 10.29
C ALA A 19 -7.99 -3.36 10.27
N GLY A 20 -7.56 -4.28 11.13
CA GLY A 20 -8.21 -5.57 11.34
C GLY A 20 -9.43 -5.52 12.25
N ASP A 21 -10.01 -4.33 12.46
CA ASP A 21 -11.22 -4.17 13.27
C ASP A 21 -12.50 -4.47 12.46
N ALA A 22 -13.63 -4.56 13.17
CA ALA A 22 -14.91 -4.90 12.54
C ALA A 22 -15.37 -3.82 11.54
N ASP A 23 -15.02 -2.57 11.81
CA ASP A 23 -15.42 -1.41 11.01
C ASP A 23 -14.50 -1.16 9.81
N ARG A 24 -13.39 -1.91 9.69
CA ARG A 24 -12.45 -1.81 8.58
C ARG A 24 -11.93 -0.39 8.41
N ASN A 25 -11.60 0.26 9.54
CA ASN A 25 -11.14 1.64 9.55
C ASN A 25 -9.84 1.78 8.74
N ASP A 26 -9.61 2.97 8.20
CA ASP A 26 -8.34 3.29 7.55
C ASP A 26 -7.16 3.09 8.51
N ALA A 27 -6.06 2.56 7.97
CA ALA A 27 -4.78 2.49 8.66
C ALA A 27 -3.68 3.09 7.77
N PRO A 28 -2.62 3.67 8.36
CA PRO A 28 -1.41 4.00 7.62
C PRO A 28 -0.90 2.80 6.83
N VAL A 29 -0.45 3.04 5.61
CA VAL A 29 0.02 1.97 4.71
C VAL A 29 1.15 1.17 5.38
N GLY A 30 0.98 -0.15 5.45
CA GLY A 30 1.91 -1.09 6.10
C GLY A 30 1.62 -1.34 7.58
N ALA A 31 0.75 -0.55 8.22
CA ALA A 31 0.34 -0.74 9.60
C ALA A 31 -1.02 -1.49 9.75
N GLY A 32 -1.68 -1.80 8.63
CA GLY A 32 -2.95 -2.51 8.61
C GLY A 32 -2.79 -4.01 8.40
N VAL A 33 -3.78 -4.62 7.74
CA VAL A 33 -3.86 -6.07 7.56
C VAL A 33 -3.74 -6.52 6.10
N LEU A 34 -3.52 -5.61 5.15
CA LEU A 34 -3.31 -6.01 3.77
C LEU A 34 -1.97 -6.73 3.58
N PRO A 35 -1.90 -7.77 2.72
CA PRO A 35 -0.69 -8.53 2.47
C PRO A 35 0.23 -7.78 1.50
N TRP A 36 0.90 -6.73 1.98
CA TRP A 36 1.66 -5.82 1.13
C TRP A 36 2.78 -6.47 0.32
N ASP A 37 3.52 -7.42 0.89
CA ASP A 37 4.60 -8.10 0.15
C ASP A 37 4.05 -8.80 -1.10
N ASP A 38 2.91 -9.48 -0.99
CA ASP A 38 2.23 -10.13 -2.12
C ASP A 38 1.65 -9.10 -3.11
N LEU A 39 1.13 -7.98 -2.61
CA LEU A 39 0.55 -6.92 -3.44
C LEU A 39 1.62 -6.18 -4.25
N LEU A 40 2.76 -5.88 -3.63
CA LEU A 40 3.92 -5.25 -4.27
C LEU A 40 4.49 -6.19 -5.34
N ALA A 41 4.74 -7.46 -5.00
CA ALA A 41 5.22 -8.45 -5.96
C ALA A 41 4.25 -8.63 -7.15
N ALA A 42 2.94 -8.64 -6.88
CA ALA A 42 1.93 -8.73 -7.94
C ALA A 42 1.84 -7.45 -8.79
N GLY A 43 2.03 -6.27 -8.20
CA GLY A 43 2.03 -5.00 -8.92
C GLY A 43 3.25 -4.85 -9.81
N ASP A 44 4.42 -5.25 -9.32
CA ASP A 44 5.67 -5.26 -10.09
C ASP A 44 5.56 -6.21 -11.29
N ALA A 45 5.06 -7.43 -11.07
CA ALA A 45 4.80 -8.39 -12.14
C ALA A 45 3.75 -7.91 -13.14
N ALA A 46 2.78 -7.09 -12.71
CA ALA A 46 1.73 -6.53 -13.56
C ALA A 46 2.17 -5.27 -14.33
N GLY A 47 3.33 -4.68 -14.00
CA GLY A 47 3.85 -3.46 -14.62
C GLY A 47 3.32 -2.16 -14.00
N VAL A 48 2.93 -2.18 -12.72
CA VAL A 48 2.66 -0.96 -11.94
C VAL A 48 3.94 -0.14 -11.86
N ARG A 49 3.83 1.18 -12.09
CA ARG A 49 4.98 2.10 -12.07
C ARG A 49 4.99 3.02 -10.87
N TRP A 50 3.80 3.34 -10.36
CA TRP A 50 3.65 4.27 -9.24
C TRP A 50 2.65 3.72 -8.24
N TYR A 51 3.08 3.66 -6.99
CA TYR A 51 2.23 3.42 -5.84
C TYR A 51 2.01 4.76 -5.15
N ILE A 52 0.75 5.17 -5.02
CA ILE A 52 0.34 6.47 -4.50
C ILE A 52 -0.33 6.20 -3.16
N VAL A 53 0.32 6.57 -2.05
CA VAL A 53 -0.29 6.44 -0.72
C VAL A 53 -1.53 7.33 -0.64
N GLU A 54 -2.65 6.73 -0.24
CA GLU A 54 -3.92 7.40 -0.04
C GLU A 54 -4.56 6.90 1.26
N GLN A 55 -5.07 7.84 2.07
CA GLN A 55 -5.85 7.55 3.28
C GLN A 55 -6.96 8.59 3.37
N ASP A 56 -8.23 8.15 3.41
CA ASP A 56 -9.37 9.06 3.34
C ASP A 56 -9.68 9.69 4.69
N ASN A 57 -9.51 8.91 5.76
CA ASN A 57 -9.91 9.26 7.11
C ASN A 57 -8.74 9.10 8.10
N PRO A 58 -7.68 9.93 7.99
CA PRO A 58 -6.56 9.89 8.93
C PRO A 58 -6.99 10.31 10.34
N LYS A 59 -6.44 9.65 11.35
CA LYS A 59 -6.66 10.01 12.76
C LYS A 59 -5.84 11.23 13.15
N ASP A 60 -4.59 11.23 12.72
CA ASP A 60 -3.66 12.37 12.78
C ASP A 60 -2.91 12.41 11.45
N VAL A 61 -3.12 13.48 10.68
CA VAL A 61 -2.59 13.60 9.31
C VAL A 61 -1.07 13.49 9.27
N PHE A 62 -0.37 14.08 10.24
CA PHE A 62 1.09 14.12 10.23
C PHE A 62 1.70 12.82 10.77
N ASP A 63 1.12 12.24 11.81
CA ASP A 63 1.58 10.93 12.30
C ASP A 63 1.30 9.82 11.27
N ASP A 64 0.10 9.80 10.67
CA ASP A 64 -0.29 8.75 9.72
C ASP A 64 0.56 8.80 8.44
N VAL A 65 0.86 9.99 7.91
CA VAL A 65 1.76 10.11 6.75
C VAL A 65 3.19 9.71 7.10
N GLN A 66 3.67 10.05 8.30
CA GLN A 66 5.01 9.67 8.75
C GLN A 66 5.11 8.14 8.95
N ARG A 67 4.07 7.51 9.46
CA ARG A 67 3.99 6.05 9.63
C ARG A 67 3.94 5.34 8.27
N SER A 68 3.17 5.83 7.33
CA SER A 68 3.14 5.28 5.96
C SER A 68 4.51 5.41 5.29
N LEU A 69 5.15 6.57 5.41
CA LEU A 69 6.49 6.81 4.86
C LEU A 69 7.54 5.84 5.41
N ARG A 70 7.50 5.51 6.71
CA ARG A 70 8.44 4.55 7.31
C ARG A 70 8.32 3.15 6.70
N HIS A 71 7.11 2.65 6.47
CA HIS A 71 6.92 1.34 5.82
C HIS A 71 7.35 1.37 4.36
N LEU A 72 7.02 2.44 3.62
CA LEU A 72 7.49 2.63 2.25
C LEU A 72 9.02 2.60 2.14
N GLN A 73 9.72 3.24 3.07
CA GLN A 73 11.18 3.24 3.13
C GLN A 73 11.73 1.83 3.35
N GLN A 74 11.11 1.03 4.23
CA GLN A 74 11.49 -0.36 4.47
C GLN A 74 11.33 -1.23 3.22
N TRP A 75 10.26 -1.06 2.45
CA TRP A 75 10.08 -1.78 1.18
C TRP A 75 11.01 -1.31 0.06
N SER A 76 11.50 -0.07 0.17
CA SER A 76 12.39 0.53 -0.83
C SER A 76 13.87 0.25 -0.55
N ASP A 77 14.20 -0.23 0.66
CA ASP A 77 15.58 -0.53 1.04
C ASP A 77 16.02 -1.88 0.44
N PRO A 78 17.04 -1.91 -0.44
CA PRO A 78 17.41 -3.10 -1.19
C PRO A 78 18.23 -4.13 -0.39
N THR A 79 18.26 -4.04 0.95
CA THR A 79 19.12 -4.89 1.80
C THR A 79 18.25 -5.86 2.62
N PRO A 80 18.54 -7.18 2.60
CA PRO A 80 17.83 -8.17 3.40
C PRO A 80 18.09 -8.04 4.91
#